data_AF-A0A1Q3D3Z2-F1
#
_entry.id   AF-A0A1Q3D3Z2-F1
#
_cell.length_a   1.000
_cell.length_b   1.000
_cell.length_c   1.000
_cell.angle_alpha   90.00
_cell.angle_beta   90.00
_cell.angle_gamma   90.00
#
_symmetry.space_group_name_H-M   'P 1'
#
loop_
_entity.id
_entity.type
_entity.pdbx_description
1 polymer ?
#
loop_
_entity_poly.entity_id
_entity_poly.type
_entity_poly.pdbx_seq_one_letter_code
_entity_poly.pdbx_strand_id
1 'polypeptide(L)'
;MCGLRDVGFQECPFTWTNGREGERVCSWLDICVSTTEWMTLFPWATVTHEECGVYDHCPVLLSLPKNSTEKKGVTNFEAMCNKDKRCEEIINEAWDEGDYILETLKLLAKIQRCRDRLARWNTHTFGQLRRRIREQKSHMNSLNEWGNSYEIKQDIKELNDLLEMEEIMWRQRSRVSWLKDDDKNTKKIHSRVPKEGA
;
A
#
# COMPACT_ATOMS: atom_id res chain seq x y z
N MET A 1 9.59 16.36 29.00
CA MET A 1 9.02 16.86 27.73
C MET A 1 9.60 16.04 26.61
N CYS A 2 8.77 15.34 25.84
CA CYS A 2 9.20 14.56 24.69
C CYS A 2 9.61 15.56 23.60
N GLY A 3 10.88 15.62 23.19
CA GLY A 3 11.44 16.63 22.27
C GLY A 3 10.96 16.50 20.81
N LEU A 4 9.71 16.11 20.62
CA LEU A 4 9.06 15.93 19.33
C LEU A 4 8.55 17.27 18.81
N ARG A 5 8.78 17.53 17.53
CA ARG A 5 8.35 18.72 16.79
C ARG A 5 7.64 18.27 15.53
N ASP A 6 6.64 19.05 15.13
CA ASP A 6 5.99 18.88 13.84
C ASP A 6 7.02 19.12 12.73
N VAL A 7 7.08 18.18 11.78
CA VAL A 7 7.93 18.27 10.59
C VAL A 7 7.35 19.29 9.61
N GLY A 8 6.07 19.60 9.72
CA GLY A 8 5.31 20.38 8.74
C GLY A 8 4.95 19.54 7.52
N PHE A 9 4.20 20.12 6.59
CA PHE A 9 3.79 19.51 5.33
C PHE A 9 3.83 20.52 4.17
N GLN A 10 3.77 20.01 2.95
CA GLN A 10 3.67 20.79 1.72
C GLN A 10 2.27 20.61 1.09
N GLU A 11 1.79 21.65 0.42
CA GLU A 11 0.53 21.67 -0.35
C GLU A 11 -0.75 21.65 0.50
N CYS A 12 -1.45 20.51 0.58
CA CYS A 12 -2.78 20.43 1.16
C CYS A 12 -2.72 20.22 2.68
N PRO A 13 -3.42 21.01 3.51
CA PRO A 13 -3.42 20.82 4.97
C PRO A 13 -4.36 19.72 5.46
N PHE A 14 -5.22 19.19 4.58
CA PHE A 14 -6.26 18.25 4.99
C PHE A 14 -5.81 16.82 4.78
N THR A 15 -6.01 15.99 5.79
CA THR A 15 -5.75 14.54 5.73
C THR A 15 -7.03 13.73 5.80
N TRP A 16 -8.18 14.38 6.02
CA TRP A 16 -9.49 13.75 6.08
C TRP A 16 -10.57 14.56 5.36
N THR A 17 -11.56 13.87 4.78
CA THR A 17 -12.75 14.45 4.14
C THR A 17 -13.98 13.59 4.43
N ASN A 18 -15.13 14.21 4.70
CA ASN A 18 -16.39 13.49 4.92
C ASN A 18 -16.99 12.84 3.64
N GLY A 19 -16.38 13.07 2.47
CA GLY A 19 -16.69 12.42 1.20
C GLY A 19 -18.06 12.76 0.59
N ARG A 20 -18.75 13.80 1.08
CA ARG A 20 -20.11 14.15 0.61
C ARG A 20 -20.08 15.12 -0.56
N GLU A 21 -20.92 14.89 -1.57
CA GLU A 21 -21.26 15.91 -2.58
C GLU A 21 -22.17 16.97 -1.92
N GLY A 22 -21.73 18.22 -1.88
CA GLY A 22 -22.43 19.32 -1.20
C GLY A 22 -21.60 19.91 -0.05
N GLU A 23 -22.06 19.75 1.20
CA GLU A 23 -21.35 20.20 2.41
C GLU A 23 -20.12 19.32 2.68
N ARG A 24 -19.11 19.44 1.82
CA ARG A 24 -17.82 18.78 1.99
C ARG A 24 -17.07 19.41 3.15
N VAL A 25 -16.74 18.59 4.15
CA VAL A 25 -15.94 18.98 5.31
C VAL A 25 -14.60 18.28 5.22
N CYS A 26 -13.52 19.05 5.30
CA CYS A 26 -12.15 18.54 5.33
C CYS A 26 -11.50 18.91 6.67
N SER A 27 -10.71 17.99 7.23
CA SER A 27 -10.03 18.14 8.52
C SER A 27 -8.57 17.70 8.43
N TRP A 28 -7.74 18.29 9.30
CA TRP A 28 -6.36 17.85 9.52
C TRP A 28 -6.32 16.92 10.74
N LEU A 29 -6.20 15.60 10.50
CA LEU A 29 -6.21 14.58 11.55
C LEU A 29 -4.88 13.87 11.74
N ASP A 30 -4.01 13.88 10.73
CA ASP A 30 -2.76 13.12 10.70
C ASP A 30 -1.55 14.08 10.68
N ILE A 31 -0.62 13.90 11.63
CA ILE A 31 0.57 14.75 11.80
C ILE A 31 1.84 13.90 11.77
N CYS A 32 2.86 14.39 11.07
CA CYS A 32 4.21 13.83 11.12
C CYS A 32 5.06 14.59 12.15
N VAL A 33 5.45 13.93 13.24
CA VAL A 33 6.36 14.50 14.25
C VAL A 33 7.70 13.80 14.26
N SER A 34 8.78 14.54 14.56
CA SER A 34 10.14 14.00 14.68
C SER A 34 10.93 14.71 15.78
N THR A 35 12.08 14.13 16.17
CA THR A 35 12.98 14.80 17.13
C THR A 35 13.88 15.82 16.44
N THR A 36 14.48 16.72 17.22
CA THR A 36 15.41 17.73 16.68
C THR A 36 16.65 17.10 16.08
N GLU A 37 17.13 16.00 16.67
CA GLU A 37 18.25 15.22 16.15
C GLU A 37 17.92 14.62 14.79
N TRP A 38 16.70 14.10 14.61
CA TRP A 38 16.27 13.53 13.34
C TRP A 38 16.18 14.58 12.24
N MET A 39 15.61 15.76 12.53
CA MET A 39 15.57 16.88 11.57
C MET A 39 16.96 17.38 11.18
N THR A 40 17.93 17.28 12.10
CA THR A 40 19.32 17.63 11.80
C THR A 40 19.96 16.61 10.84
N LEU A 41 19.58 15.33 10.93
CA LEU A 41 20.06 14.27 10.03
C LEU A 41 19.39 14.35 8.65
N PHE A 42 18.12 14.77 8.58
CA PHE A 42 17.34 14.86 7.35
C PHE A 42 16.77 16.27 7.13
N PRO A 43 17.63 17.29 6.93
CA PRO A 43 17.19 18.69 6.84
C PRO A 43 16.33 18.98 5.62
N TRP A 44 16.36 18.12 4.60
CA TRP A 44 15.58 18.22 3.37
C TRP A 44 14.43 17.21 3.31
N ALA A 45 14.06 16.61 4.44
CA ALA A 45 12.86 15.78 4.48
C ALA A 45 11.63 16.63 4.20
N THR A 46 10.72 16.12 3.37
CA THR A 46 9.44 16.77 3.08
C THR A 46 8.29 15.83 3.39
N VAL A 47 7.17 16.39 3.82
CA VAL A 47 5.94 15.65 4.03
C VAL A 47 4.90 16.18 3.07
N THR A 48 4.21 15.29 2.36
CA THR A 48 3.08 15.62 1.49
C THR A 48 1.87 14.76 1.85
N HIS A 49 0.68 15.17 1.43
CA HIS A 49 -0.54 14.37 1.53
C HIS A 49 -0.94 13.94 0.13
N GLU A 50 -0.98 12.63 -0.14
CA GLU A 50 -1.46 12.14 -1.44
C GLU A 50 -2.99 12.10 -1.45
N GLU A 51 -3.59 12.78 -2.42
CA GLU A 51 -5.05 12.76 -2.60
C GLU A 51 -5.54 11.34 -2.87
N CYS A 52 -6.39 10.85 -1.96
CA CYS A 52 -7.02 9.55 -2.11
C CYS A 52 -8.52 9.76 -2.39
N GLY A 53 -8.90 9.89 -3.67
CA GLY A 53 -10.29 10.12 -4.08
C GLY A 53 -11.28 9.00 -3.76
N VAL A 54 -10.83 7.92 -3.11
CA VAL A 54 -11.62 6.72 -2.79
C VAL A 54 -11.82 6.56 -1.27
N TYR A 55 -10.97 7.20 -0.44
CA TYR A 55 -11.01 7.07 1.00
C TYR A 55 -11.29 8.41 1.67
N ASP A 56 -11.83 8.36 2.88
CA ASP A 56 -12.04 9.53 3.71
C ASP A 56 -10.73 10.06 4.30
N HIS A 57 -9.64 9.28 4.27
CA HIS A 57 -8.28 9.72 4.63
C HIS A 57 -7.32 9.83 3.43
N CYS A 58 -6.39 10.79 3.50
CA CYS A 58 -5.26 10.95 2.58
C CYS A 58 -3.94 10.51 3.28
N PRO A 59 -3.14 9.62 2.67
CA PRO A 59 -1.88 9.17 3.27
C PRO A 59 -0.88 10.31 3.48
N VAL A 60 -0.22 10.33 4.65
CA VAL A 60 0.93 11.21 4.95
C VAL A 60 2.21 10.58 4.42
N LEU A 61 2.84 11.22 3.44
CA LEU A 61 4.04 10.73 2.76
C LEU A 61 5.27 11.52 3.19
N LEU A 62 6.17 10.86 3.93
CA LEU A 62 7.50 11.38 4.25
C LEU A 62 8.51 11.02 3.15
N SER A 63 9.05 12.03 2.48
CA SER A 63 10.08 11.91 1.45
C SER A 63 11.45 12.31 2.00
N LEU A 64 12.43 11.42 1.87
CA LEU A 64 13.83 11.70 2.22
C LEU A 64 14.64 11.88 0.93
N PRO A 65 15.59 12.84 0.90
CA PRO A 65 16.49 12.99 -0.24
C PRO A 65 17.25 11.68 -0.49
N LYS A 66 17.20 11.18 -1.73
CA LYS A 66 17.86 9.93 -2.11
C LYS A 66 19.38 10.10 -2.02
N ASN A 67 20.01 9.55 -0.99
CA ASN A 67 21.44 9.24 -1.06
C ASN A 67 21.61 8.09 -2.05
N SER A 68 22.18 8.42 -3.20
CA SER A 68 22.35 7.55 -4.35
C SER A 68 23.22 6.32 -4.04
N THR A 69 22.57 5.24 -3.63
CA THR A 69 22.83 3.88 -4.12
C THR A 69 21.52 3.13 -4.01
N GLU A 70 20.73 3.07 -5.09
CA GLU A 70 19.67 2.07 -5.17
C GLU A 70 20.36 0.70 -5.16
N LYS A 71 20.58 0.14 -3.97
CA LYS A 71 20.89 -1.28 -3.84
C LYS A 71 19.72 -1.99 -4.51
N LYS A 72 19.99 -2.81 -5.54
CA LYS A 72 18.99 -3.69 -6.13
C LYS A 72 18.26 -4.36 -4.97
N GLY A 73 16.99 -3.98 -4.78
CA GLY A 73 16.18 -4.52 -3.70
C GLY A 73 16.16 -6.04 -3.86
N VAL A 74 16.35 -6.75 -2.77
CA VAL A 74 16.07 -8.19 -2.76
C VAL A 74 14.59 -8.32 -3.06
N THR A 75 14.24 -9.03 -4.13
CA THR A 75 12.86 -9.37 -4.46
C THR A 75 12.36 -10.32 -3.38
N ASN A 76 11.73 -9.76 -2.36
CA ASN A 76 11.10 -10.55 -1.31
C ASN A 76 9.78 -11.10 -1.82
N PHE A 77 9.39 -12.25 -1.27
CA PHE A 77 8.05 -12.77 -1.47
C PHE A 77 7.04 -11.89 -0.72
N GLU A 78 6.09 -11.32 -1.43
CA GLU A 78 5.06 -10.44 -0.87
C GLU A 78 3.78 -11.26 -0.61
N ALA A 79 3.04 -10.96 0.44
CA ALA A 79 1.87 -11.70 0.89
C ALA A 79 0.74 -11.68 -0.14
N MET A 80 0.70 -10.64 -0.99
CA MET A 80 -0.23 -10.56 -2.11
C MET A 80 -0.02 -11.68 -3.14
N CYS A 81 1.18 -12.28 -3.23
CA CYS A 81 1.44 -13.41 -4.10
C CYS A 81 0.49 -14.58 -3.81
N ASN A 82 0.12 -14.80 -2.55
CA ASN A 82 -0.80 -15.87 -2.15
C ASN A 82 -2.25 -15.67 -2.63
N LYS A 83 -2.60 -14.47 -3.09
CA LYS A 83 -3.95 -14.18 -3.63
C LYS A 83 -4.08 -14.59 -5.10
N ASP A 84 -2.96 -14.70 -5.83
CA ASP A 84 -2.95 -15.12 -7.22
C ASP A 84 -2.72 -16.63 -7.31
N LYS A 85 -3.65 -17.35 -7.96
CA LYS A 85 -3.57 -18.81 -8.17
C LYS A 85 -2.29 -19.23 -8.89
N ARG A 86 -1.73 -18.34 -9.74
CA ARG A 86 -0.48 -18.57 -10.45
C ARG A 86 0.71 -18.80 -9.51
N CYS A 87 0.64 -18.31 -8.27
CA CYS A 87 1.68 -18.55 -7.28
C CYS A 87 1.86 -20.06 -7.00
N GLU A 88 0.75 -20.79 -6.82
CA GLU A 88 0.78 -22.23 -6.58
C GLU A 88 1.25 -22.99 -7.82
N GLU A 89 0.75 -22.60 -9.00
CA GLU A 89 1.16 -23.17 -10.29
C GLU A 89 2.69 -23.04 -10.50
N ILE A 90 3.25 -21.85 -10.27
CA ILE A 90 4.69 -21.61 -10.41
C ILE A 90 5.51 -22.45 -9.43
N ILE A 91 5.03 -22.63 -8.19
CA ILE A 91 5.73 -23.45 -7.20
C ILE A 91 5.73 -24.91 -7.66
N ASN A 92 4.58 -25.45 -8.05
CA ASN A 92 4.46 -26.85 -8.48
C ASN A 92 5.31 -27.12 -9.72
N GLU A 93 5.24 -26.26 -10.74
CA GLU A 93 6.08 -26.37 -11.94
C GLU A 93 7.58 -26.30 -11.61
N ALA A 94 7.97 -25.40 -10.71
CA ALA A 94 9.37 -25.30 -10.28
C ALA A 94 9.83 -26.54 -9.51
N TRP A 95 8.94 -27.12 -8.70
CA TRP A 95 9.26 -28.22 -7.80
C TRP A 95 9.37 -29.57 -8.50
N ASP A 96 8.55 -29.77 -9.54
CA ASP A 96 8.47 -31.00 -10.31
C ASP A 96 9.44 -31.05 -11.50
N GLU A 97 10.06 -29.91 -11.83
CA GLU A 97 11.12 -29.86 -12.83
C GLU A 97 12.31 -30.71 -12.36
N GLY A 98 12.62 -31.75 -13.14
CA GLY A 98 13.59 -32.79 -12.77
C GLY A 98 15.02 -32.25 -12.66
N ASP A 99 15.75 -32.79 -11.67
CA ASP A 99 17.12 -32.40 -11.37
C ASP A 99 18.08 -33.58 -11.58
N TYR A 100 19.01 -33.43 -12.52
CA TYR A 100 20.16 -34.34 -12.68
C TYR A 100 21.31 -33.93 -11.75
N ILE A 101 21.02 -33.85 -10.44
CA ILE A 101 21.97 -33.42 -9.40
C ILE A 101 22.04 -34.47 -8.29
N LEU A 102 23.12 -34.46 -7.52
CA LEU A 102 23.29 -35.31 -6.34
C LEU A 102 22.10 -35.17 -5.37
N GLU A 103 21.62 -36.29 -4.83
CA GLU A 103 20.43 -36.37 -3.98
C GLU A 103 20.44 -35.35 -2.83
N THR A 104 21.60 -35.15 -2.21
CA THR A 104 21.78 -34.22 -1.09
C THR A 104 21.61 -32.74 -1.47
N LEU A 105 21.73 -32.40 -2.76
CA LEU A 105 21.60 -31.03 -3.27
C LEU A 105 20.23 -30.78 -3.93
N LYS A 106 19.45 -31.84 -4.22
CA LYS A 106 18.16 -31.71 -4.92
C LYS A 106 17.19 -30.80 -4.18
N LEU A 107 17.07 -30.94 -2.86
CA LEU A 107 16.17 -30.09 -2.07
C LEU A 107 16.57 -28.60 -2.18
N LEU A 108 17.86 -28.30 -2.06
CA LEU A 108 18.35 -26.92 -2.16
C LEU A 108 18.11 -26.35 -3.57
N ALA A 109 18.35 -27.16 -4.61
CA ALA A 109 18.10 -26.78 -6.00
C ALA A 109 16.63 -26.46 -6.26
N LYS A 110 15.71 -27.30 -5.76
CA LYS A 110 14.26 -27.06 -5.83
C LYS A 110 13.86 -25.75 -5.16
N ILE A 111 14.29 -25.54 -3.91
CA ILE A 111 13.99 -24.30 -3.17
C ILE A 111 14.51 -23.08 -3.91
N GLN A 112 15.75 -23.14 -4.41
CA GLN A 112 16.36 -22.03 -5.13
C GLN A 112 15.63 -21.74 -6.45
N ARG A 113 15.18 -22.77 -7.16
CA ARG A 113 14.37 -22.62 -8.37
C ARG A 113 13.02 -21.99 -8.09
N CYS A 114 12.30 -22.47 -7.08
CA CYS A 114 11.03 -21.87 -6.65
C CYS A 114 11.23 -20.38 -6.32
N ARG A 115 12.26 -20.06 -5.54
CA ARG A 115 12.60 -18.68 -5.19
C ARG A 115 12.85 -17.83 -6.43
N ASP A 116 13.67 -18.29 -7.37
CA ASP A 116 14.05 -17.52 -8.53
C ASP A 116 12.89 -17.34 -9.53
N ARG A 117 12.04 -18.37 -9.72
CA ARG A 117 10.81 -18.26 -10.53
C ARG A 117 9.80 -17.32 -9.88
N LEU A 118 9.54 -17.46 -8.58
CA LEU A 118 8.66 -16.55 -7.84
C LEU A 118 9.18 -15.11 -7.86
N ALA A 119 10.48 -14.89 -7.69
CA ALA A 119 11.08 -13.57 -7.77
C ALA A 119 10.88 -12.91 -9.15
N ARG A 120 11.09 -13.66 -10.23
CA ARG A 120 10.87 -13.18 -11.61
C ARG A 120 9.40 -12.85 -11.86
N TRP A 121 8.50 -13.76 -11.49
CA TRP A 121 7.06 -13.55 -11.61
C TRP A 121 6.59 -12.36 -10.78
N ASN A 122 7.03 -12.26 -9.52
CA ASN A 122 6.67 -11.14 -8.63
C ASN A 122 7.10 -9.80 -9.23
N THR A 123 8.32 -9.72 -9.75
CA THR A 123 8.83 -8.52 -10.41
C THR A 123 8.01 -8.16 -11.65
N HIS A 124 7.62 -9.14 -12.46
CA HIS A 124 6.85 -8.91 -13.68
C HIS A 124 5.39 -8.51 -13.39
N THR A 125 4.74 -9.18 -12.45
CA THR A 125 3.31 -9.00 -12.16
C THR A 125 3.04 -7.84 -11.19
N PHE A 126 3.84 -7.72 -10.13
CA PHE A 126 3.60 -6.74 -9.06
C PHE A 126 4.66 -5.64 -9.00
N GLY A 127 5.82 -5.80 -9.66
CA GLY A 127 6.81 -4.71 -9.76
C GLY A 127 6.25 -3.45 -10.44
N GLN A 128 5.16 -3.60 -11.19
CA GLN A 128 4.44 -2.50 -11.85
C GLN A 128 3.13 -2.13 -11.13
N LEU A 129 2.83 -2.68 -9.95
CA LEU A 129 1.57 -2.46 -9.23
C LEU A 129 1.25 -0.97 -9.06
N ARG A 130 2.20 -0.18 -8.53
CA ARG A 130 2.01 1.27 -8.37
C ARG A 130 1.86 2.02 -9.69
N ARG A 131 2.54 1.56 -10.75
CA ARG A 131 2.37 2.12 -12.10
C ARG A 131 0.94 1.88 -12.59
N ARG A 132 0.43 0.65 -12.45
CA ARG A 132 -0.94 0.27 -12.80
C ARG A 132 -1.98 1.06 -11.99
N ILE A 133 -1.78 1.25 -10.69
CA ILE A 133 -2.66 2.10 -9.86
C ILE A 133 -2.70 3.53 -10.39
N ARG A 134 -1.53 4.14 -10.68
CA ARG A 134 -1.47 5.50 -11.24
C ARG A 134 -2.15 5.60 -12.61
N GLU A 135 -1.91 4.64 -13.48
CA GLU A 135 -2.53 4.58 -14.81
C GLU A 135 -4.04 4.43 -14.72
N GLN A 136 -4.54 3.54 -13.86
CA GLN A 136 -5.97 3.35 -13.64
C GLN A 136 -6.63 4.60 -13.05
N LYS A 137 -6.00 5.25 -12.06
CA LYS A 137 -6.47 6.55 -11.53
C LYS A 137 -6.52 7.62 -12.62
N SER A 138 -5.47 7.72 -13.45
CA SER A 138 -5.44 8.67 -14.56
C SER A 138 -6.51 8.38 -15.61
N HIS A 139 -6.76 7.11 -15.91
CA HIS A 139 -7.80 6.69 -16.84
C HIS A 139 -9.19 7.07 -16.32
N MET A 140 -9.48 6.78 -15.05
CA MET A 140 -10.73 7.17 -14.40
C MET A 140 -10.94 8.70 -14.39
N ASN A 141 -9.89 9.48 -14.11
CA ASN A 141 -9.98 10.94 -14.16
C ASN A 141 -10.32 11.45 -15.57
N SER A 142 -9.85 10.78 -16.63
CA SER A 142 -10.19 11.14 -18.02
C SER A 142 -11.61 10.72 -18.44
N LEU A 143 -12.19 9.70 -17.80
CA LEU A 143 -13.54 9.21 -18.09
C LEU A 143 -14.65 9.97 -17.35
N ASN A 144 -14.30 10.69 -16.27
CA ASN A 144 -15.25 11.39 -15.40
C ASN A 144 -16.09 12.47 -16.10
N GLU A 145 -15.78 12.82 -17.35
CA GLU A 145 -16.54 13.77 -18.14
C GLU A 145 -17.50 13.10 -19.17
N TRP A 146 -17.29 11.83 -19.58
CA TRP A 146 -18.01 11.20 -20.72
C TRP A 146 -18.33 9.69 -20.58
N GLY A 147 -17.96 9.04 -19.47
CA GLY A 147 -18.07 7.58 -19.31
C GLY A 147 -19.49 7.02 -19.12
N ASN A 148 -19.79 5.86 -19.70
CA ASN A 148 -21.05 5.15 -19.47
C ASN A 148 -21.05 4.47 -18.08
N SER A 149 -22.21 4.39 -17.41
CA SER A 149 -22.34 3.91 -16.03
C SER A 149 -21.79 2.49 -15.77
N TYR A 150 -21.76 1.64 -16.79
CA TYR A 150 -21.21 0.28 -16.70
C TYR A 150 -19.67 0.27 -16.71
N GLU A 151 -19.04 1.06 -17.59
CA GLU A 151 -17.58 1.14 -17.70
C GLU A 151 -16.97 1.70 -16.41
N ILE A 152 -17.58 2.77 -15.87
CA ILE A 152 -17.19 3.37 -14.59
C ILE A 152 -17.21 2.33 -13.45
N LYS A 153 -18.23 1.46 -13.38
CA LYS A 153 -18.30 0.42 -12.34
C LYS A 153 -17.20 -0.62 -12.46
N GLN A 154 -16.85 -0.99 -13.68
CA GLN A 154 -15.80 -1.96 -13.93
C GLN A 154 -14.43 -1.37 -13.58
N ASP A 155 -14.18 -0.11 -13.94
CA ASP A 155 -12.93 0.59 -13.64
C ASP A 155 -12.74 0.82 -12.14
N ILE A 156 -13.81 1.17 -11.41
CA ILE A 156 -13.81 1.26 -9.95
C ILE A 156 -13.44 -0.09 -9.34
N LYS A 157 -14.02 -1.18 -9.84
CA LYS A 157 -13.72 -2.52 -9.34
C LYS A 157 -12.24 -2.87 -9.56
N GLU A 158 -11.71 -2.63 -10.75
CA GLU A 158 -10.30 -2.90 -11.05
C GLU A 158 -9.36 -2.05 -10.18
N LEU A 159 -9.67 -0.76 -9.98
CA LEU A 159 -8.90 0.08 -9.09
C LEU A 159 -8.93 -0.44 -7.64
N ASN A 160 -10.10 -0.84 -7.14
CA ASN A 160 -10.24 -1.40 -5.80
C ASN A 160 -9.43 -2.71 -5.64
N ASP A 161 -9.44 -3.60 -6.63
CA ASP A 161 -8.67 -4.83 -6.60
C ASP A 161 -7.15 -4.53 -6.54
N LEU A 162 -6.67 -3.52 -7.29
CA LEU A 162 -5.27 -3.07 -7.25
C LEU A 162 -4.90 -2.44 -5.90
N LEU A 163 -5.80 -1.64 -5.31
CA LEU A 163 -5.61 -1.01 -4.00
C LEU A 163 -5.59 -2.06 -2.87
N GLU A 164 -6.43 -3.09 -2.92
CA GLU A 164 -6.40 -4.19 -1.95
C GLU A 164 -5.04 -4.91 -1.98
N MET A 165 -4.48 -5.14 -3.18
CA MET A 165 -3.15 -5.74 -3.32
C MET A 165 -2.06 -4.85 -2.70
N GLU A 166 -2.12 -3.54 -2.91
CA GLU A 166 -1.19 -2.59 -2.31
C GLU A 166 -1.34 -2.51 -0.79
N GLU A 167 -2.57 -2.57 -0.26
CA GLU A 167 -2.83 -2.63 1.18
C GLU A 167 -2.18 -3.87 1.82
N ILE A 168 -2.35 -5.06 1.21
CA ILE A 168 -1.75 -6.31 1.68
C ILE A 168 -0.22 -6.20 1.71
N MET A 169 0.37 -5.64 0.65
CA MET A 169 1.82 -5.39 0.58
C MET A 169 2.28 -4.52 1.75
N TRP A 170 1.61 -3.39 1.96
CA TRP A 170 1.99 -2.45 3.01
C TRP A 170 1.78 -3.02 4.40
N ARG A 171 0.72 -3.82 4.62
CA ARG A 171 0.49 -4.52 5.89
C ARG A 171 1.63 -5.48 6.23
N GLN A 172 2.17 -6.21 5.24
CA GLN A 172 3.34 -7.07 5.48
C GLN A 172 4.59 -6.24 5.76
N ARG A 173 4.86 -5.21 4.98
CA ARG A 173 6.09 -4.41 5.05
C ARG A 173 6.16 -3.50 6.28
N SER A 174 5.03 -2.98 6.74
CA SER A 174 4.97 -2.13 7.94
C SER A 174 5.27 -2.90 9.22
N ARG A 175 5.16 -4.23 9.20
CA ARG A 175 5.29 -5.12 10.38
C ARG A 175 4.38 -4.73 11.54
N VAL A 176 3.34 -3.93 11.28
CA VAL A 176 2.40 -3.45 12.29
C VAL A 176 1.39 -4.55 12.58
N SER A 177 1.51 -5.21 13.73
CA SER A 177 0.57 -6.28 14.12
C SER A 177 -0.67 -5.77 14.85
N TRP A 178 -0.68 -4.50 15.30
CA TRP A 178 -1.75 -3.94 16.13
C TRP A 178 -2.92 -3.32 15.34
N LEU A 179 -2.78 -3.12 14.03
CA LEU A 179 -3.84 -2.60 13.13
C LEU A 179 -4.95 -3.63 12.85
N LYS A 180 -5.19 -4.58 13.76
CA LYS A 180 -5.90 -5.80 13.39
C LYS A 180 -7.40 -5.63 13.14
N ASP A 181 -8.05 -4.56 13.59
CA ASP A 181 -9.52 -4.46 13.46
C ASP A 181 -10.14 -3.05 13.39
N ASP A 182 -9.40 -1.93 13.38
CA ASP A 182 -10.04 -0.61 13.61
C ASP A 182 -10.48 0.21 12.38
N ASP A 183 -10.05 -0.12 11.15
CA ASP A 183 -10.43 0.69 9.95
C ASP A 183 -11.59 0.13 9.13
N LYS A 184 -12.07 -1.07 9.45
CA LYS A 184 -13.37 -1.48 8.92
C LYS A 184 -14.41 -0.81 9.79
N ASN A 185 -14.95 0.29 9.29
CA ASN A 185 -16.14 1.00 9.76
C ASN A 185 -17.33 0.02 9.89
N THR A 186 -17.23 -0.91 10.84
CA THR A 186 -18.27 -1.80 11.28
C THR A 186 -19.07 -0.96 12.26
N LYS A 187 -20.39 -0.94 12.06
CA LYS A 187 -21.42 -0.15 12.77
C LYS A 187 -21.41 -0.22 14.31
N LYS A 188 -20.39 -0.82 14.94
CA LYS A 188 -20.21 -1.03 16.37
C LYS A 188 -19.74 0.20 17.14
N ILE A 189 -19.20 1.24 16.50
CA ILE A 189 -18.70 2.42 17.23
C ILE A 189 -19.83 3.38 17.65
N HIS A 190 -20.98 3.37 16.96
CA HIS A 190 -22.13 4.22 17.33
C HIS A 190 -22.97 3.72 18.52
N SER A 191 -22.68 2.56 19.12
CA SER A 191 -23.49 2.02 20.23
C SER A 191 -22.87 2.18 21.63
N ARG A 192 -21.75 2.90 21.76
CA ARG A 192 -21.08 3.13 23.05
C ARG A 192 -21.01 4.59 23.49
N VAL A 193 -21.98 5.42 23.09
CA VAL A 193 -22.28 6.64 23.83
C VAL A 193 -23.26 6.26 24.93
N PRO A 194 -22.89 6.28 26.22
CA PRO A 194 -23.86 6.18 27.29
C PRO A 194 -24.81 7.37 27.16
N LYS A 195 -26.12 7.09 27.10
CA LYS A 195 -27.11 8.10 27.45
C LYS A 195 -26.96 8.37 28.94
N GLU A 196 -26.19 9.37 29.30
CA GLU A 196 -26.33 9.98 30.62
C GLU A 196 -27.58 10.84 30.60
N GLY A 197 -28.61 10.35 31.28
CA GLY A 197 -29.79 11.12 31.65
C GLY A 197 -29.70 11.51 33.12
N ALA A 198 -29.78 12.82 33.37
CA ALA A 198 -30.61 13.46 34.38
C ALA A 198 -30.71 14.95 34.03
#